data_AF-A0A2E6LHK3-F1
#
_entry.id   AF-A0A2E6LHK3-F1
#
_cell.length_a   1.000
_cell.length_b   1.000
_cell.length_c   1.000
_cell.angle_alpha   90.00
_cell.angle_beta   90.00
_cell.angle_gamma   90.00
#
_symmetry.space_group_name_H-M   'P 1'
#
loop_
_entity.id
_entity.type
_entity.pdbx_description
1 polymer ?
#
loop_
_entity_poly.entity_id
_entity_poly.type
_entity_poly.pdbx_seq_one_letter_code
_entity_poly.pdbx_strand_id
1 'polypeptide(L)'
;MLVSDALGSEPSSNSITMFDQFAFVLSFIGLGFISIIFGAFSFNDLESLRKVSFLFFIFSIFWTLPDLLNFILGEPAAPIPIIILGLIQVGLFYYGSKKGIV
;
A
#
# COMPACT_ATOMS: atom_id res chain seq x y z
N MET A 1 -1.70 -33.26 -15.71
CA MET A 1 -0.88 -33.29 -16.93
C MET A 1 -1.65 -32.83 -18.17
N LEU A 2 -2.96 -33.13 -18.33
CA LEU A 2 -3.74 -32.63 -19.49
C LEU A 2 -4.18 -31.16 -19.39
N VAL A 3 -4.53 -30.68 -18.19
CA VAL A 3 -4.93 -29.27 -17.98
C VAL A 3 -3.73 -28.33 -18.10
N SER A 4 -2.54 -28.75 -17.65
CA SER A 4 -1.29 -27.99 -17.81
C SER A 4 -0.80 -27.95 -19.26
N ASP A 5 -1.06 -28.99 -20.06
CA ASP A 5 -0.76 -29.01 -21.49
C ASP A 5 -1.77 -28.19 -22.31
N ALA A 6 -3.03 -28.11 -21.87
CA ALA A 6 -4.08 -27.34 -22.56
C ALA A 6 -4.07 -25.84 -22.24
N LEU A 7 -3.62 -25.45 -21.04
CA LEU A 7 -3.65 -24.07 -20.55
C LEU A 7 -2.27 -23.44 -20.36
N GLY A 8 -1.18 -24.20 -20.51
CA GLY A 8 0.18 -23.76 -20.22
C GLY A 8 0.43 -23.64 -18.71
N SER A 9 1.61 -24.07 -18.27
CA SER A 9 2.08 -23.87 -16.89
C SER A 9 2.72 -22.49 -16.68
N GLU A 10 3.00 -21.78 -17.78
CA GLU A 10 3.58 -20.44 -17.76
C GLU A 10 2.56 -19.39 -18.25
N PRO A 11 2.51 -18.20 -17.61
CA PRO A 11 1.67 -17.12 -18.07
C PRO A 11 2.04 -16.74 -19.50
N SER A 12 1.03 -16.48 -20.34
CA SER A 12 1.27 -16.03 -21.71
C SER A 12 2.07 -14.73 -21.74
N SER A 13 2.83 -14.47 -22.81
CA SER A 13 3.59 -13.22 -22.99
C SER A 13 2.71 -11.97 -22.84
N ASN A 14 1.45 -12.07 -23.29
CA ASN A 14 0.46 -11.01 -23.14
C ASN A 14 0.08 -10.78 -21.66
N SER A 15 -0.04 -11.86 -20.88
CA SER A 15 -0.34 -11.78 -19.44
C SER A 15 0.76 -11.09 -18.65
N ILE A 16 2.04 -11.37 -18.98
CA ILE A 16 3.20 -10.71 -18.36
C ILE A 16 3.19 -9.22 -18.68
N THR A 17 3.01 -8.86 -19.95
CA THR A 17 2.96 -7.44 -20.38
C THR A 17 1.82 -6.67 -19.70
N MET A 18 0.65 -7.29 -19.54
CA MET A 18 -0.48 -6.67 -18.82
C MET A 18 -0.16 -6.46 -17.33
N PHE A 19 0.51 -7.42 -16.69
CA PHE A 19 0.95 -7.29 -15.30
C PHE A 19 1.98 -6.18 -15.13
N ASP A 20 2.97 -6.08 -16.02
CA ASP A 20 3.97 -5.01 -16.00
C ASP A 20 3.32 -3.63 -16.10
N GLN A 21 2.36 -3.47 -17.03
CA GLN A 21 1.63 -2.21 -17.18
C GLN A 21 0.81 -1.87 -15.92
N PHE A 22 0.19 -2.87 -15.30
CA PHE A 22 -0.54 -2.70 -14.04
C PHE A 22 0.40 -2.29 -12.89
N ALA A 23 1.53 -2.98 -12.73
CA ALA A 23 2.54 -2.66 -11.73
C ALA A 23 3.12 -1.24 -11.95
N PHE A 24 3.27 -0.82 -13.20
CA PHE A 24 3.70 0.53 -13.56
C PHE A 24 2.69 1.59 -13.10
N VAL A 25 1.39 1.38 -13.36
CA VAL A 25 0.33 2.29 -12.89
C VAL A 25 0.27 2.34 -11.36
N LEU A 26 0.34 1.19 -10.68
CA LEU A 26 0.39 1.13 -9.21
C LEU A 26 1.58 1.92 -8.65
N SER A 27 2.74 1.85 -9.30
CA SER A 27 3.93 2.60 -8.91
C SER A 27 3.71 4.12 -8.98
N PHE A 28 3.04 4.62 -10.03
CA PHE A 28 2.67 6.04 -10.13
C PHE A 28 1.63 6.46 -9.10
N ILE A 29 0.67 5.59 -8.76
CA ILE A 29 -0.28 5.85 -7.68
C ILE A 29 0.48 6.02 -6.35
N GLY A 30 1.47 5.15 -6.08
CA GLY A 30 2.35 5.28 -4.92
C GLY A 30 3.14 6.61 -4.91
N LEU A 31 3.68 7.02 -6.05
CA LEU A 31 4.40 8.30 -6.20
C LEU A 31 3.48 9.52 -6.03
N GLY A 32 2.25 9.42 -6.52
CA GLY A 32 1.20 10.41 -6.27
C GLY A 32 0.86 10.53 -4.79
N PHE A 33 0.73 9.39 -4.08
CA PHE A 33 0.48 9.38 -2.63
C PHE A 33 1.62 10.05 -1.85
N ILE A 34 2.88 9.75 -2.17
CA ILE A 34 4.05 10.43 -1.59
C ILE A 34 3.98 11.95 -1.82
N SER A 35 3.58 12.38 -3.02
CA SER A 35 3.45 13.80 -3.35
C SER A 35 2.36 14.49 -2.51
N ILE A 36 1.24 13.80 -2.23
CA ILE A 36 0.18 14.31 -1.36
C ILE A 36 0.68 14.45 0.09
N ILE A 37 1.50 13.52 0.58
CA ILE A 37 2.13 13.63 1.91
C ILE A 37 3.03 14.86 1.98
N PHE A 38 3.85 15.12 0.97
CA PHE A 38 4.64 16.36 0.91
C PHE A 38 3.75 17.60 0.90
N GLY A 39 2.65 17.58 0.16
CA GLY A 39 1.66 18.66 0.17
C GLY A 39 1.05 18.91 1.55
N ALA A 40 0.86 17.86 2.35
CA ALA A 40 0.32 18.00 3.71
C ALA A 40 1.24 18.77 4.66
N PHE A 41 2.55 18.86 4.39
CA PHE A 41 3.47 19.70 5.17
C PHE A 41 3.21 21.20 5.01
N SER A 42 2.39 21.62 4.05
CA SER A 42 1.97 23.03 3.93
C SER A 42 0.94 23.46 4.97
N PHE A 43 0.29 22.52 5.66
CA PHE A 43 -0.71 22.82 6.69
C PHE A 43 -0.04 23.16 8.02
N ASN A 44 -0.43 24.29 8.60
CA ASN A 44 0.08 24.77 9.89
C ASN A 44 -0.95 24.62 11.02
N ASP A 45 -2.22 24.42 10.70
CA ASP A 45 -3.27 24.26 11.70
C ASP A 45 -3.47 22.80 12.11
N LEU A 46 -3.61 22.59 13.41
CA LEU A 46 -3.72 21.26 14.00
C LEU A 46 -4.97 20.51 13.56
N GLU A 47 -6.06 21.23 13.28
CA GLU A 47 -7.32 20.63 12.86
C GLU A 47 -7.20 19.97 11.48
N SER A 48 -6.61 20.68 10.49
CA SER A 48 -6.36 20.14 9.16
C SER A 48 -5.37 18.98 9.20
N LEU A 49 -4.29 19.09 9.98
CA LEU A 49 -3.31 18.00 10.14
C LEU A 49 -3.96 16.73 10.71
N ARG A 50 -4.89 16.84 11.67
CA ARG A 50 -5.65 15.69 12.19
C ARG A 50 -6.56 15.06 11.14
N LYS A 51 -7.27 15.87 10.37
CA LYS A 51 -8.15 15.40 9.28
C LYS A 51 -7.34 14.68 8.19
N VAL A 52 -6.22 15.26 7.77
CA VAL A 52 -5.35 14.67 6.76
C VAL A 52 -4.68 13.39 7.28
N SER A 53 -4.23 13.38 8.54
CA SER A 53 -3.70 12.16 9.17
C SER A 53 -4.73 11.03 9.22
N PHE A 54 -6.01 11.36 9.44
CA PHE A 54 -7.09 10.37 9.37
C PHE A 54 -7.27 9.80 7.96
N LEU A 55 -7.19 10.63 6.93
CA LEU A 55 -7.27 10.18 5.53
C LEU A 55 -6.08 9.28 5.16
N PHE A 56 -4.87 9.66 5.57
CA PHE A 56 -3.68 8.84 5.37
C PHE A 56 -3.73 7.53 6.16
N PHE A 57 -4.31 7.53 7.35
CA PHE A 57 -4.56 6.31 8.13
C PHE A 57 -5.46 5.33 7.37
N ILE A 58 -6.60 5.79 6.85
CA ILE A 58 -7.51 4.94 6.06
C ILE A 58 -6.78 4.36 4.85
N PHE A 59 -6.09 5.20 4.08
CA PHE A 59 -5.35 4.76 2.90
C PHE A 59 -4.27 3.72 3.27
N SER A 60 -3.51 3.99 4.33
CA SER A 60 -2.40 3.12 4.75
C SER A 60 -2.86 1.75 5.23
N ILE A 61 -4.09 1.64 5.78
CA ILE A 61 -4.69 0.33 6.10
C ILE A 61 -4.81 -0.49 4.83
N PHE A 62 -5.47 0.03 3.79
CA PHE A 62 -5.68 -0.71 2.55
C PHE A 62 -4.37 -0.99 1.79
N TRP A 63 -3.37 -0.13 1.97
CA TRP A 63 -2.04 -0.34 1.40
C TRP A 63 -1.29 -1.50 2.08
N THR A 64 -1.37 -1.60 3.41
CA THR A 64 -0.64 -2.62 4.20
C THR A 64 -1.39 -3.95 4.33
N LEU A 65 -2.72 -3.91 4.18
CA LEU A 65 -3.58 -5.07 4.41
C LEU A 65 -3.27 -6.29 3.53
N PRO A 66 -2.99 -6.16 2.20
CA PRO A 66 -2.66 -7.31 1.36
C PRO A 66 -1.43 -8.05 1.85
N ASP A 67 -0.36 -7.32 2.23
CA ASP A 67 0.87 -7.93 2.73
C ASP A 67 0.65 -8.67 4.06
N LEU A 68 -0.13 -8.07 4.96
CA LEU A 68 -0.47 -8.70 6.23
C LEU A 68 -1.31 -9.97 6.02
N LEU A 69 -2.33 -9.91 5.14
CA LEU A 69 -3.19 -11.06 4.86
C LEU A 69 -2.41 -12.18 4.20
N ASN A 70 -1.60 -11.88 3.19
CA ASN A 70 -0.79 -12.89 2.50
C ASN A 70 0.20 -13.54 3.48
N PHE A 71 0.81 -12.77 4.38
CA PHE A 71 1.68 -13.32 5.42
C PHE A 71 0.94 -14.28 6.36
N ILE A 72 -0.27 -13.91 6.81
CA ILE A 72 -1.10 -14.76 7.68
C ILE A 72 -1.55 -16.04 6.97
N LEU A 73 -1.86 -15.95 5.67
CA LEU A 73 -2.32 -17.07 4.87
C LEU A 73 -1.19 -18.00 4.39
N GLY A 74 0.08 -17.61 4.61
CA GLY A 74 1.24 -18.36 4.10
C GLY A 74 1.45 -18.21 2.59
N GLU A 75 0.83 -17.19 1.99
CA GLU A 75 0.99 -16.82 0.59
C GLU A 75 2.23 -15.95 0.37
N PRO A 76 2.70 -15.78 -0.88
CA PRO A 76 3.77 -14.85 -1.19
C PRO A 76 3.45 -13.44 -0.65
N ALA A 77 4.28 -12.97 0.29
CA ALA A 77 4.11 -11.71 0.99
C ALA A 77 5.42 -10.93 1.03
N ALA A 78 5.33 -9.63 1.32
CA ALA A 78 6.51 -8.82 1.58
C ALA A 78 7.35 -9.38 2.74
N PRO A 79 8.68 -9.15 2.75
CA PRO A 79 9.53 -9.48 3.88
C PRO A 79 9.01 -8.91 5.20
N ILE A 80 9.14 -9.68 6.29
CA ILE A 80 8.64 -9.30 7.64
C ILE A 80 9.00 -7.86 8.04
N PRO A 81 10.24 -7.35 7.84
CA PRO A 81 10.57 -5.97 8.17
C PRO A 81 9.70 -4.94 7.46
N ILE A 82 9.31 -5.19 6.21
CA ILE A 82 8.47 -4.29 5.40
C ILE A 82 7.04 -4.27 5.94
N ILE A 83 6.49 -5.45 6.28
CA ILE A 83 5.16 -5.56 6.89
C ILE A 83 5.11 -4.77 8.21
N ILE A 84 6.13 -4.93 9.06
CA ILE A 84 6.23 -4.19 10.33
C ILE A 84 6.26 -2.67 10.09
N LEU A 85 7.03 -2.19 9.12
CA LEU A 85 7.07 -0.78 8.76
C LEU A 85 5.71 -0.26 8.29
N GLY A 86 4.98 -1.03 7.47
CA GLY A 86 3.61 -0.68 7.06
C GLY A 86 2.66 -0.57 8.25
N LEU A 87 2.72 -1.50 9.19
CA LEU A 87 1.89 -1.45 10.41
C LEU A 87 2.26 -0.27 11.32
N ILE A 88 3.54 0.05 11.45
CA ILE A 88 4.00 1.24 12.18
C ILE A 88 3.45 2.51 11.51
N GLN A 89 3.50 2.61 10.18
CA GLN A 89 2.95 3.73 9.43
C GLN A 89 1.45 3.90 9.69
N VAL A 90 0.67 2.82 9.65
CA VAL A 90 -0.76 2.82 10.02
C VAL A 90 -0.96 3.35 11.44
N GLY A 91 -0.17 2.86 12.40
CA GLY A 91 -0.22 3.29 13.80
C GLY A 91 0.10 4.78 13.98
N LEU A 92 1.10 5.29 13.26
CA LEU A 92 1.50 6.70 13.31
C LEU A 92 0.41 7.62 12.75
N PHE A 93 -0.19 7.29 11.61
CA PHE A 93 -1.27 8.10 11.06
C PHE A 93 -2.54 8.05 11.93
N TYR A 94 -2.85 6.88 12.51
CA TYR A 94 -3.93 6.78 13.50
C TYR A 94 -3.67 7.67 14.71
N TYR A 95 -2.46 7.60 15.27
CA TYR A 95 -2.05 8.44 16.38
C TYR A 95 -2.15 9.93 16.03
N GLY A 96 -1.63 10.34 14.88
CA GLY A 96 -1.74 11.72 14.38
C GLY A 96 -3.18 12.19 14.28
N SER A 97 -4.10 11.32 13.83
CA SER A 97 -5.53 11.65 13.72
C SER A 97 -6.22 11.91 15.06
N LYS A 98 -5.80 11.24 16.14
CA LYS A 98 -6.45 11.30 17.46
C LYS A 98 -5.76 12.23 18.44
N LYS A 99 -4.42 12.21 18.44
CA LYS A 99 -3.57 12.79 19.47
C LYS A 99 -2.54 13.74 18.88
N GLY A 100 -2.73 14.26 17.66
CA GLY A 100 -1.84 15.27 17.09
C GLY A 100 -1.56 16.35 18.13
N ILE A 101 -0.34 16.32 18.67
CA ILE A 101 0.29 17.37 19.48
C ILE A 101 1.31 17.94 18.51
N VAL A 102 1.25 19.25 18.29
CA VAL A 102 2.32 19.97 17.60
C VAL A 102 3.58 19.88 18.44
#